data_AF-A0A937KRR7-F1
#
_entry.id   AF-A0A937KRR7-F1
#
_cell.length_a   1.000
_cell.length_b   1.000
_cell.length_c   1.000
_cell.angle_alpha   90.00
_cell.angle_beta   90.00
_cell.angle_gamma   90.00
#
_symmetry.space_group_name_H-M   'P 1'
#
loop_
_entity.id
_entity.type
_entity.pdbx_description
1 polymer ?
#
loop_
_entity_poly.entity_id
_entity_poly.type
_entity_poly.pdbx_seq_one_letter_code
_entity_poly.pdbx_strand_id
1 'polypeptide(L)'
;ITSGDWEVTSYYGYDAKRDRIFYQSTEQGSTQRHVYSINAKGKRKTLLTPESGTNSAQFSKQFYYFINTHHSSNTPYQFTLHLARNGMQMMMLKDNKALKNRVAEFAISPKEFSTLRVGDHDLNMYMIKPLDFDPSKTYPLLMFQYSGPGSQQVGDRWNGTNDYWHQMLAQQGYIIACVDGRGTGFKGRDFKKSTYLNLVKYETEDQIAAAKLLSQRSYIDEDRTGIWGWSFGGHMSTNAILKGNDTFEVAIAVAPVTSWRFYDTIYTERFLRTPDENPEGYDNESPFNYPELLKGKYLLVHGSGDDNVHVQNSMRMIDALIQANKPFEWAIYPDRNHGIYGGNTRLHLYNKMTSFIKDNL
;
A
#
# COMPACT_ATOMS: atom_id res chain seq x y z
N ILE A 1 16.77 -24.23 7.28
CA ILE A 1 15.72 -24.75 8.19
C ILE A 1 14.39 -24.81 7.46
N THR A 2 13.99 -23.73 6.81
CA THR A 2 12.81 -23.67 5.93
C THR A 2 13.21 -23.47 4.46
N SER A 3 12.33 -23.82 3.52
CA SER A 3 12.51 -23.62 2.07
C SER A 3 11.15 -23.64 1.34
N GLY A 4 11.05 -22.90 0.24
CA GLY A 4 9.89 -22.83 -0.66
C GLY A 4 9.70 -21.42 -1.21
N ASP A 5 8.73 -21.25 -2.11
CA ASP A 5 8.41 -19.96 -2.76
C ASP A 5 7.54 -19.07 -1.86
N TRP A 6 8.07 -18.78 -0.67
CA TRP A 6 7.44 -17.97 0.39
C TRP A 6 8.51 -17.43 1.33
N GLU A 7 8.15 -16.45 2.17
CA GLU A 7 9.09 -15.77 3.05
C GLU A 7 8.75 -15.98 4.53
N VAL A 8 9.79 -16.08 5.37
CA VAL A 8 9.66 -15.89 6.82
C VAL A 8 9.59 -14.40 7.09
N THR A 9 8.54 -13.95 7.77
CA THR A 9 8.26 -12.52 7.99
C THR A 9 8.52 -12.07 9.42
N SER A 10 8.58 -13.00 10.38
CA SER A 10 8.96 -12.71 11.78
C SER A 10 9.52 -13.95 12.44
N TYR A 11 10.54 -13.78 13.27
CA TYR A 11 11.06 -14.84 14.14
C TYR A 11 10.60 -14.58 15.58
N TYR A 12 9.99 -15.58 16.21
CA TYR A 12 9.40 -15.43 17.55
C TYR A 12 10.22 -16.10 18.66
N GLY A 13 11.18 -16.96 18.31
CA GLY A 13 12.06 -17.60 19.29
C GLY A 13 12.27 -19.10 19.06
N TYR A 14 13.09 -19.68 19.93
CA TYR A 14 13.48 -21.09 19.92
C TYR A 14 13.32 -21.70 21.32
N ASP A 15 12.48 -22.73 21.43
CA ASP A 15 12.36 -23.58 22.62
C ASP A 15 13.41 -24.69 22.56
N ALA A 16 14.57 -24.45 23.17
CA ALA A 16 15.66 -25.41 23.22
C ALA A 16 15.30 -26.72 23.93
N LYS A 17 14.36 -26.72 24.88
CA LYS A 17 13.95 -27.94 25.60
C LYS A 17 13.17 -28.90 24.71
N ARG A 18 12.52 -28.38 23.66
CA ARG A 18 11.67 -29.16 22.74
C ARG A 18 12.16 -29.17 21.31
N ASP A 19 13.33 -28.56 21.05
CA ASP A 19 13.88 -28.34 19.72
C ASP A 19 12.81 -27.75 18.77
N ARG A 20 12.28 -26.57 19.10
CA ARG A 20 11.21 -25.95 18.31
C ARG A 20 11.39 -24.46 18.10
N ILE A 21 11.45 -24.05 16.84
CA ILE A 21 11.52 -22.68 16.33
C ILE A 21 10.11 -22.23 16.00
N PHE A 22 9.78 -20.98 16.34
CA PHE A 22 8.50 -20.35 15.99
C PHE A 22 8.71 -19.15 15.09
N TYR A 23 7.89 -19.02 14.06
CA TYR A 23 8.02 -17.97 13.07
C TYR A 23 6.69 -17.63 12.40
N GLN A 24 6.59 -16.45 11.81
CA GLN A 24 5.51 -16.04 10.92
C GLN A 24 5.96 -16.21 9.46
N SER A 25 5.05 -16.60 8.56
CA SER A 25 5.37 -16.81 7.15
C SER A 25 4.19 -16.49 6.22
N THR A 26 4.52 -16.26 4.95
CA THR A 26 3.60 -16.11 3.81
C THR A 26 3.32 -17.43 3.08
N GLU A 27 3.61 -18.58 3.68
CA GLU A 27 3.47 -19.91 3.04
C GLU A 27 2.02 -20.25 2.59
N GLN A 28 0.99 -19.62 3.17
CA GLN A 28 -0.41 -19.75 2.69
C GLN A 28 -0.81 -18.72 1.62
N GLY A 29 0.11 -17.85 1.22
CA GLY A 29 -0.14 -16.77 0.28
C GLY A 29 0.54 -15.47 0.71
N SER A 30 1.03 -14.70 -0.26
CA SER A 30 1.75 -13.44 -0.05
C SER A 30 0.91 -12.36 0.64
N THR A 31 -0.42 -12.43 0.52
CA THR A 31 -1.38 -11.52 1.16
C THR A 31 -1.71 -11.90 2.61
N GLN A 32 -1.29 -13.08 3.08
CA GLN A 32 -1.67 -13.62 4.40
C GLN A 32 -0.43 -13.80 5.30
N ARG A 33 -0.66 -13.87 6.61
CA ARG A 33 0.37 -14.18 7.61
C ARG A 33 -0.11 -15.28 8.53
N HIS A 34 0.72 -16.31 8.67
CA HIS A 34 0.43 -17.42 9.55
C HIS A 34 1.63 -17.74 10.43
N VAL A 35 1.36 -18.23 11.63
CA VAL A 35 2.34 -18.64 12.62
C VAL A 35 2.59 -20.13 12.48
N TYR A 36 3.86 -20.50 12.43
CA TYR A 36 4.34 -21.86 12.28
C TYR A 36 5.27 -22.22 13.42
N SER A 37 5.46 -23.53 13.57
CA SER A 37 6.60 -24.08 14.29
C SER A 37 7.32 -25.13 13.47
N ILE A 38 8.62 -25.30 13.70
CA ILE A 38 9.48 -26.28 13.02
C ILE A 38 10.65 -26.65 13.94
N ASN A 39 11.26 -27.82 13.80
CA ASN A 39 12.48 -28.12 14.58
C ASN A 39 13.75 -27.55 13.91
N ALA A 40 14.88 -27.53 14.63
CA ALA A 40 16.14 -26.97 14.10
C ALA A 40 16.67 -27.72 12.86
N LYS A 41 16.26 -28.98 12.67
CA LYS A 41 16.58 -29.79 11.49
C LYS A 41 15.62 -29.59 10.31
N GLY A 42 14.66 -28.66 10.40
CA GLY A 42 13.69 -28.38 9.33
C GLY A 42 12.59 -29.43 9.17
N LYS A 43 12.36 -30.29 10.17
CA LYS A 43 11.33 -31.34 10.19
C LYS A 43 10.20 -30.96 11.14
N ARG A 44 9.10 -31.73 11.07
CA ARG A 44 7.91 -31.59 11.94
C ARG A 44 7.34 -30.16 11.92
N LYS A 45 7.25 -29.57 10.72
CA LYS A 45 6.61 -28.27 10.54
C LYS A 45 5.13 -28.38 10.92
N THR A 46 4.59 -27.39 11.63
CA THR A 46 3.19 -27.34 12.05
C THR A 46 2.67 -25.92 11.88
N LEU A 47 1.55 -25.78 11.18
CA LEU A 47 0.76 -24.55 11.11
C LEU A 47 0.00 -24.37 12.44
N LEU A 48 0.28 -23.29 13.17
CA LEU A 48 -0.31 -23.03 14.48
C LEU A 48 -1.56 -22.15 14.41
N THR A 49 -1.72 -21.36 13.34
CA THR A 49 -2.84 -20.44 13.15
C THR A 49 -3.44 -20.66 11.75
N PRO A 50 -4.41 -21.58 11.58
CA PRO A 50 -4.94 -21.93 10.27
C PRO A 50 -5.90 -20.88 9.68
N GLU A 51 -6.40 -19.95 10.48
CA GLU A 51 -7.35 -18.94 10.03
C GLU A 51 -6.69 -17.94 9.05
N SER A 52 -7.33 -17.73 7.90
CA SER A 52 -6.89 -16.79 6.88
C SER A 52 -6.89 -15.33 7.37
N GLY A 53 -6.04 -14.53 6.74
CA GLY A 53 -5.80 -13.14 7.11
C GLY A 53 -4.40 -12.95 7.67
N THR A 54 -4.28 -12.04 8.64
CA THR A 54 -3.02 -11.71 9.27
C THR A 54 -3.01 -12.19 10.71
N ASN A 55 -2.15 -13.17 11.00
CA ASN A 55 -1.91 -13.70 12.34
C ASN A 55 -0.52 -13.31 12.82
N SER A 56 -0.40 -12.77 14.03
CA SER A 56 0.87 -12.56 14.73
C SER A 56 0.84 -13.16 16.12
N ALA A 57 2.00 -13.52 16.68
CA ALA A 57 2.06 -14.21 17.96
C ALA A 57 3.01 -13.58 18.95
N GLN A 58 2.60 -13.58 20.22
CA GLN A 58 3.47 -13.31 21.36
C GLN A 58 3.53 -14.55 22.25
N PHE A 59 4.71 -15.17 22.32
CA PHE A 59 4.93 -16.41 23.08
C PHE A 59 5.22 -16.13 24.55
N SER A 60 4.79 -17.05 25.43
CA SER A 60 5.23 -17.05 26.82
C SER A 60 6.72 -17.37 26.92
N LYS A 61 7.38 -16.94 28.00
CA LYS A 61 8.84 -17.11 28.19
C LYS A 61 9.33 -18.56 28.03
N GLN A 62 8.49 -19.54 28.37
CA GLN A 62 8.81 -20.97 28.29
C GLN A 62 8.16 -21.67 27.08
N PHE A 63 7.57 -20.92 26.13
CA PHE A 63 6.95 -21.44 24.90
C PHE A 63 5.87 -22.50 25.11
N TYR A 64 5.16 -22.46 26.24
CA TYR A 64 3.98 -23.30 26.47
C TYR A 64 2.74 -22.76 25.78
N TYR A 65 2.62 -21.43 25.75
CA TYR A 65 1.46 -20.71 25.25
C TYR A 65 1.90 -19.59 24.32
N PHE A 66 0.98 -19.13 23.49
CA PHE A 66 1.11 -17.85 22.81
C PHE A 66 -0.25 -17.16 22.74
N ILE A 67 -0.21 -15.83 22.72
CA ILE A 67 -1.34 -15.00 22.32
C ILE A 67 -1.26 -14.86 20.80
N ASN A 68 -2.32 -15.25 20.10
CA ASN A 68 -2.50 -14.93 18.69
C ASN A 68 -3.26 -13.60 18.58
N THR A 69 -2.78 -12.70 17.74
CA THR A 69 -3.51 -11.54 17.26
C THR A 69 -3.87 -11.80 15.80
N HIS A 70 -5.16 -12.00 15.55
CA HIS A 70 -5.72 -12.25 14.22
C HIS A 70 -6.57 -11.08 13.76
N HIS A 71 -6.53 -10.78 12.47
CA HIS A 71 -7.47 -9.90 11.79
C HIS A 71 -7.44 -10.13 10.27
N SER A 72 -8.49 -9.71 9.58
CA SER A 72 -8.61 -9.77 8.11
C SER A 72 -9.34 -8.54 7.58
N SER A 73 -9.54 -8.41 6.27
CA SER A 73 -10.35 -7.31 5.71
C SER A 73 -11.80 -7.32 6.20
N ASN A 74 -12.29 -8.45 6.72
CA ASN A 74 -13.67 -8.66 7.15
C ASN A 74 -13.81 -8.91 8.67
N THR A 75 -12.70 -9.13 9.37
CA THR A 75 -12.69 -9.46 10.80
C THR A 75 -11.83 -8.45 11.56
N PRO A 76 -12.39 -7.68 12.52
CA PRO A 76 -11.60 -6.80 13.38
C PRO A 76 -10.67 -7.63 14.26
N TYR A 77 -9.66 -6.98 14.85
CA TYR A 77 -8.69 -7.63 15.70
C TYR A 77 -9.32 -8.57 16.74
N GLN A 78 -8.87 -9.81 16.75
CA GLN A 78 -9.19 -10.81 17.76
C GLN A 78 -7.91 -11.25 18.47
N PHE A 79 -8.03 -11.49 19.76
CA PHE A 79 -6.93 -11.89 20.63
C PHE A 79 -7.33 -13.19 21.31
N THR A 80 -6.55 -14.24 21.09
CA THR A 80 -6.85 -15.59 21.57
C THR A 80 -5.60 -16.20 22.21
N LEU A 81 -5.77 -17.00 23.25
CA LEU A 81 -4.68 -17.75 23.88
C LEU A 81 -4.66 -19.17 23.30
N HIS A 82 -3.47 -19.64 22.92
CA HIS A 82 -3.27 -20.94 22.29
C HIS A 82 -2.18 -21.75 22.99
N LEU A 83 -2.28 -23.09 22.93
CA LEU A 83 -1.17 -23.98 23.22
C LEU A 83 -0.15 -23.91 22.09
N ALA A 84 1.09 -23.56 22.42
CA ALA A 84 2.15 -23.45 21.42
C ALA A 84 2.48 -24.82 20.77
N ARG A 85 2.19 -25.93 21.46
CA ARG A 85 2.56 -27.28 20.99
C ARG A 85 1.87 -27.72 19.71
N ASN A 86 0.67 -27.21 19.46
CA ASN A 86 -0.19 -27.64 18.36
C ASN A 86 -1.13 -26.54 17.84
N GLY A 87 -1.06 -25.32 18.39
CA GLY A 87 -1.91 -24.21 17.98
C GLY A 87 -3.34 -24.29 18.53
N MET A 88 -3.65 -25.23 19.42
CA MET A 88 -5.01 -25.39 19.95
C MET A 88 -5.43 -24.14 20.74
N GLN A 89 -6.53 -23.51 20.33
CA GLN A 89 -7.11 -22.38 21.04
C GLN A 89 -7.63 -22.84 22.40
N MET A 90 -7.20 -22.15 23.46
CA MET A 90 -7.62 -22.39 24.85
C MET A 90 -8.75 -21.44 25.26
N MET A 91 -8.65 -20.17 24.87
CA MET A 91 -9.63 -19.16 25.24
C MET A 91 -9.59 -17.94 24.30
N MET A 92 -10.74 -17.27 24.17
CA MET A 92 -10.86 -15.94 23.60
C MET A 92 -10.53 -14.90 24.69
N LEU A 93 -9.59 -14.00 24.41
CA LEU A 93 -9.22 -12.91 25.32
C LEU A 93 -10.00 -11.63 24.98
N LYS A 94 -10.11 -11.30 23.69
CA LYS A 94 -10.85 -10.13 23.18
C LYS A 94 -11.26 -10.37 21.74
N ASP A 95 -12.56 -10.25 21.44
CA ASP A 95 -13.13 -10.53 20.11
C ASP A 95 -13.54 -9.28 19.32
N ASN A 96 -13.51 -8.11 19.97
CA ASN A 96 -14.01 -6.83 19.44
C ASN A 96 -15.43 -6.91 18.83
N LYS A 97 -16.32 -7.73 19.40
CA LYS A 97 -17.69 -7.92 18.89
C LYS A 97 -18.51 -6.63 18.82
N ALA A 98 -18.33 -5.70 19.77
CA ALA A 98 -18.99 -4.40 19.74
C ALA A 98 -18.62 -3.58 18.49
N LEU A 99 -17.33 -3.57 18.11
CA LEU A 99 -16.87 -2.92 16.89
C LEU A 99 -17.42 -3.63 15.66
N LYS A 100 -17.37 -4.98 15.63
CA LYS A 100 -17.93 -5.78 14.53
C LYS A 100 -19.40 -5.43 14.29
N ASN A 101 -20.20 -5.39 15.36
CA ASN A 101 -21.61 -5.04 15.28
C ASN A 101 -21.82 -3.61 14.79
N ARG A 102 -21.05 -2.64 15.32
CA ARG A 102 -21.15 -1.24 14.90
C ARG A 102 -20.80 -1.04 13.42
N VAL A 103 -19.77 -1.72 12.91
CA VAL A 103 -19.39 -1.65 11.50
C VAL A 103 -20.44 -2.31 10.61
N ALA A 104 -21.10 -3.37 11.07
CA ALA A 104 -22.17 -4.03 10.33
C ALA A 104 -23.43 -3.16 10.13
N GLU A 105 -23.56 -2.05 10.86
CA GLU A 105 -24.62 -1.04 10.65
C GLU A 105 -24.34 -0.13 9.44
N PHE A 106 -23.13 -0.15 8.89
CA PHE A 106 -22.76 0.65 7.72
C PHE A 106 -22.75 -0.19 6.44
N ALA A 107 -23.06 0.44 5.32
CA ALA A 107 -22.94 -0.17 3.99
C ALA A 107 -21.46 -0.24 3.57
N ILE A 108 -20.77 -1.32 3.94
CA ILE A 108 -19.36 -1.53 3.60
C ILE A 108 -19.26 -2.54 2.44
N SER A 109 -18.64 -2.11 1.35
CA SER A 109 -18.33 -2.95 0.20
C SER A 109 -17.17 -3.91 0.51
N PRO A 110 -17.23 -5.18 0.06
CA PRO A 110 -16.14 -6.11 0.27
C PRO A 110 -14.88 -5.66 -0.49
N LYS A 111 -13.71 -5.96 0.10
CA LYS A 111 -12.43 -5.85 -0.59
C LYS A 111 -12.16 -7.17 -1.32
N GLU A 112 -12.25 -7.16 -2.65
CA GLU A 112 -12.07 -8.33 -3.49
C GLU A 112 -10.60 -8.49 -3.87
N PHE A 113 -9.90 -9.46 -3.27
CA PHE A 113 -8.52 -9.78 -3.60
C PHE A 113 -8.42 -10.65 -4.86
N SER A 114 -7.50 -10.30 -5.75
CA SER A 114 -7.21 -11.05 -6.98
C SER A 114 -5.78 -10.79 -7.45
N THR A 115 -5.43 -11.25 -8.65
CA THR A 115 -4.14 -11.01 -9.29
C THR A 115 -4.35 -10.39 -10.65
N LEU A 116 -3.50 -9.43 -11.02
CA LEU A 116 -3.45 -8.81 -12.34
C LEU A 116 -2.16 -9.24 -13.04
N ARG A 117 -2.28 -9.82 -14.24
CA ARG A 117 -1.14 -10.19 -15.07
C ARG A 117 -0.64 -8.94 -15.81
N VAL A 118 0.56 -8.45 -15.48
CA VAL A 118 1.21 -7.30 -16.11
C VAL A 118 2.55 -7.75 -16.68
N GLY A 119 2.70 -7.71 -18.01
CA GLY A 119 3.92 -8.19 -18.68
C GLY A 119 4.20 -9.66 -18.38
N ASP A 120 5.27 -9.95 -17.63
CA ASP A 120 5.67 -11.27 -17.11
C ASP A 120 5.47 -11.46 -15.59
N HIS A 121 4.74 -10.54 -14.96
CA HIS A 121 4.47 -10.57 -13.53
C HIS A 121 2.99 -10.77 -13.21
N ASP A 122 2.75 -11.54 -12.16
CA ASP A 122 1.46 -11.63 -11.47
C ASP A 122 1.49 -10.65 -10.30
N LEU A 123 0.72 -9.57 -10.38
CA LEU A 123 0.68 -8.53 -9.36
C LEU A 123 -0.53 -8.73 -8.45
N ASN A 124 -0.34 -8.72 -7.14
CA ASN A 124 -1.47 -8.83 -6.22
C ASN A 124 -2.30 -7.55 -6.33
N MET A 125 -3.63 -7.68 -6.35
CA MET A 125 -4.53 -6.54 -6.37
C MET A 125 -5.71 -6.73 -5.43
N TYR A 126 -6.31 -5.62 -5.02
CA TYR A 126 -7.68 -5.62 -4.53
C TYR A 126 -8.54 -4.60 -5.26
N MET A 127 -9.85 -4.83 -5.25
CA MET A 127 -10.84 -3.83 -5.64
C MET A 127 -11.92 -3.66 -4.59
N ILE A 128 -12.45 -2.44 -4.51
CA ILE A 128 -13.68 -2.12 -3.80
C ILE A 128 -14.62 -1.53 -4.84
N LYS A 129 -15.75 -2.20 -5.06
CA LYS A 129 -16.80 -1.76 -5.98
C LYS A 129 -17.96 -1.15 -5.18
N PRO A 130 -18.83 -0.35 -5.79
CA PRO A 130 -20.10 0.03 -5.18
C PRO A 130 -20.85 -1.21 -4.65
N LEU A 131 -21.54 -1.08 -3.51
CA LEU A 131 -22.23 -2.23 -2.90
C LEU A 131 -23.36 -2.76 -3.81
N ASP A 132 -23.99 -1.87 -4.56
CA ASP A 132 -25.00 -2.10 -5.58
C ASP A 132 -24.39 -2.19 -7.00
N PHE A 133 -23.14 -2.65 -7.11
CA PHE A 133 -22.41 -2.75 -8.38
C PHE A 133 -23.23 -3.50 -9.45
N ASP A 134 -23.40 -2.81 -10.57
CA ASP A 134 -24.04 -3.30 -11.78
C ASP A 134 -23.00 -3.36 -12.91
N PRO A 135 -22.64 -4.55 -13.43
CA PRO A 135 -21.63 -4.70 -14.48
C PRO A 135 -22.07 -4.16 -15.85
N SER A 136 -23.33 -3.73 -16.01
CA SER A 136 -23.84 -3.08 -17.22
C SER A 136 -23.61 -1.56 -17.25
N LYS A 137 -23.19 -0.96 -16.12
CA LYS A 137 -22.84 0.46 -16.01
C LYS A 137 -21.31 0.64 -16.05
N THR A 138 -20.88 1.85 -16.38
CA THR A 138 -19.48 2.28 -16.28
C THR A 138 -19.25 3.13 -15.04
N TYR A 139 -18.09 2.97 -14.40
CA TYR A 139 -17.70 3.67 -13.19
C TYR A 139 -16.32 4.31 -13.35
N PRO A 140 -16.07 5.48 -12.75
CA PRO A 140 -14.72 6.02 -12.64
C PRO A 140 -13.83 5.10 -11.79
N LEU A 141 -12.56 4.98 -12.18
CA LEU A 141 -11.55 4.20 -11.48
C LEU A 141 -10.64 5.13 -10.69
N LEU A 142 -10.53 4.94 -9.38
CA LEU A 142 -9.52 5.57 -8.55
C LEU A 142 -8.53 4.53 -8.02
N MET A 143 -7.30 4.59 -8.50
CA MET A 143 -6.20 3.77 -8.00
C MET A 143 -5.60 4.39 -6.73
N PHE A 144 -5.41 3.58 -5.69
CA PHE A 144 -4.64 3.93 -4.49
C PHE A 144 -3.29 3.22 -4.54
N GLN A 145 -2.20 3.97 -4.37
CA GLN A 145 -0.87 3.36 -4.42
C GLN A 145 0.12 3.89 -3.38
N TYR A 146 1.01 2.98 -2.96
CA TYR A 146 2.26 3.31 -2.27
C TYR A 146 3.50 2.82 -3.05
N SER A 147 3.57 1.57 -3.49
CA SER A 147 4.67 0.94 -4.27
C SER A 147 6.09 0.95 -3.66
N GLY A 148 6.34 1.62 -2.54
CA GLY A 148 7.70 1.69 -1.99
C GLY A 148 8.37 0.32 -1.80
N PRO A 149 9.70 0.21 -1.97
CA PRO A 149 10.42 -1.06 -1.86
C PRO A 149 10.12 -1.84 -0.57
N GLY A 150 9.74 -3.10 -0.73
CA GLY A 150 9.39 -3.99 0.37
C GLY A 150 8.08 -3.68 1.10
N SER A 151 7.35 -2.64 0.69
CA SER A 151 6.01 -2.34 1.24
C SER A 151 4.96 -3.35 0.78
N GLN A 152 3.75 -3.26 1.32
CA GLN A 152 2.60 -4.03 0.87
C GLN A 152 1.31 -3.27 1.18
N GLN A 153 0.48 -3.05 0.16
CA GLN A 153 -0.87 -2.51 0.32
C GLN A 153 -1.94 -3.59 0.16
N VAL A 154 -1.67 -4.61 -0.66
CA VAL A 154 -2.55 -5.74 -0.91
C VAL A 154 -2.22 -6.87 0.07
N GLY A 155 -2.73 -6.72 1.30
CA GLY A 155 -2.70 -7.74 2.34
C GLY A 155 -4.09 -7.92 2.95
N ASP A 156 -4.41 -9.16 3.34
CA ASP A 156 -5.66 -9.47 4.04
C ASP A 156 -5.55 -9.05 5.51
N ARG A 157 -5.84 -7.78 5.76
CA ARG A 157 -5.73 -7.10 7.06
C ARG A 157 -6.91 -6.17 7.31
N TRP A 158 -7.16 -5.88 8.59
CA TRP A 158 -8.25 -5.00 8.99
C TRP A 158 -8.07 -3.59 8.42
N ASN A 159 -9.20 -2.96 8.13
CA ASN A 159 -9.28 -1.64 7.53
C ASN A 159 -8.60 -0.57 8.39
N GLY A 160 -7.77 0.25 7.75
CA GLY A 160 -7.19 1.48 8.29
C GLY A 160 -8.06 2.71 7.97
N THR A 161 -7.54 3.89 8.29
CA THR A 161 -8.28 5.16 8.09
C THR A 161 -8.62 5.44 6.62
N ASN A 162 -7.72 5.13 5.69
CA ASN A 162 -7.94 5.34 4.27
C ASN A 162 -9.06 4.45 3.72
N ASP A 163 -9.18 3.22 4.22
CA ASP A 163 -10.17 2.27 3.74
C ASP A 163 -11.59 2.82 3.93
N TYR A 164 -11.89 3.50 5.05
CA TYR A 164 -13.21 4.09 5.25
C TYR A 164 -13.50 5.27 4.32
N TRP A 165 -12.47 6.02 3.91
CA TRP A 165 -12.62 7.04 2.87
C TRP A 165 -12.87 6.40 1.50
N HIS A 166 -12.18 5.30 1.18
CA HIS A 166 -12.44 4.50 -0.03
C HIS A 166 -13.84 3.91 -0.06
N GLN A 167 -14.36 3.45 1.09
CA GLN A 167 -15.74 2.98 1.21
C GLN A 167 -16.75 4.10 0.94
N MET A 168 -16.51 5.30 1.46
CA MET A 168 -17.34 6.48 1.16
C MET A 168 -17.33 6.82 -0.33
N LEU A 169 -16.18 6.74 -1.00
CA LEU A 169 -16.08 6.96 -2.45
C LEU A 169 -16.78 5.82 -3.24
N ALA A 170 -16.66 4.57 -2.82
CA ALA A 170 -17.35 3.45 -3.45
C ALA A 170 -18.89 3.60 -3.37
N GLN A 171 -19.41 4.09 -2.25
CA GLN A 171 -20.83 4.47 -2.12
C GLN A 171 -21.25 5.61 -3.05
N GLN A 172 -20.31 6.40 -3.56
CA GLN A 172 -20.54 7.49 -4.50
C GLN A 172 -20.28 7.07 -5.95
N GLY A 173 -20.09 5.77 -6.20
CA GLY A 173 -19.96 5.22 -7.56
C GLY A 173 -18.52 5.10 -8.07
N TYR A 174 -17.49 5.27 -7.23
CA TYR A 174 -16.10 5.06 -7.66
C TYR A 174 -15.67 3.61 -7.46
N ILE A 175 -15.02 3.01 -8.46
CA ILE A 175 -14.27 1.77 -8.25
C ILE A 175 -12.90 2.13 -7.69
N ILE A 176 -12.55 1.55 -6.53
CA ILE A 176 -11.23 1.72 -5.93
C ILE A 176 -10.39 0.49 -6.24
N ALA A 177 -9.18 0.68 -6.76
CA ALA A 177 -8.23 -0.41 -6.99
C ALA A 177 -6.88 -0.12 -6.35
N CYS A 178 -6.17 -1.18 -5.95
CA CYS A 178 -4.78 -1.10 -5.51
C CYS A 178 -4.02 -2.30 -6.08
N VAL A 179 -2.81 -2.06 -6.59
CA VAL A 179 -1.99 -3.09 -7.24
C VAL A 179 -0.57 -3.01 -6.69
N ASP A 180 -0.16 -4.05 -5.97
CA ASP A 180 1.21 -4.18 -5.47
C ASP A 180 2.14 -4.59 -6.64
N GLY A 181 2.76 -3.57 -7.25
CA GLY A 181 3.71 -3.70 -8.35
C GLY A 181 5.06 -4.31 -7.96
N ARG A 182 5.97 -4.43 -8.93
CA ARG A 182 7.37 -4.82 -8.71
C ARG A 182 8.02 -3.97 -7.63
N GLY A 183 8.96 -4.56 -6.89
CA GLY A 183 9.63 -3.91 -5.75
C GLY A 183 8.89 -4.05 -4.41
N THR A 184 7.57 -4.32 -4.42
CA THR A 184 6.83 -4.60 -3.17
C THR A 184 7.24 -5.94 -2.53
N GLY A 185 6.89 -6.12 -1.26
CA GLY A 185 7.35 -7.22 -0.42
C GLY A 185 6.58 -8.53 -0.59
N PHE A 186 7.08 -9.57 0.08
CA PHE A 186 6.38 -10.85 0.31
C PHE A 186 6.13 -11.72 -0.94
N LYS A 187 6.80 -11.41 -2.06
CA LYS A 187 6.81 -12.20 -3.30
C LYS A 187 8.22 -12.68 -3.68
N GLY A 188 9.10 -12.79 -2.71
CA GLY A 188 10.48 -13.24 -2.89
C GLY A 188 11.47 -12.08 -3.08
N ARG A 189 12.75 -12.44 -2.89
CA ARG A 189 13.88 -11.50 -3.00
C ARG A 189 13.92 -10.82 -4.36
N ASP A 190 13.79 -11.59 -5.44
CA ASP A 190 14.02 -11.09 -6.79
C ASP A 190 12.92 -10.12 -7.22
N PHE A 191 11.67 -10.41 -6.86
CA PHE A 191 10.56 -9.48 -7.05
C PHE A 191 10.79 -8.16 -6.27
N LYS A 192 11.14 -8.25 -4.98
CA LYS A 192 11.38 -7.08 -4.12
C LYS A 192 12.60 -6.24 -4.56
N LYS A 193 13.63 -6.87 -5.10
CA LYS A 193 14.88 -6.18 -5.49
C LYS A 193 14.92 -5.75 -6.96
N SER A 194 13.89 -6.06 -7.74
CA SER A 194 13.82 -5.71 -9.17
C SER A 194 13.94 -4.20 -9.43
N THR A 195 13.58 -3.35 -8.46
CA THR A 195 13.65 -1.89 -8.56
C THR A 195 14.99 -1.30 -8.09
N TYR A 196 15.95 -2.13 -7.69
CA TYR A 196 17.29 -1.67 -7.29
C TYR A 196 17.96 -0.90 -8.45
N LEU A 197 18.54 0.26 -8.14
CA LEU A 197 19.08 1.26 -9.07
C LEU A 197 18.06 1.92 -10.02
N ASN A 198 16.79 1.50 -9.99
CA ASN A 198 15.72 1.92 -10.90
C ASN A 198 14.46 2.30 -10.11
N LEU A 199 14.63 2.93 -8.95
CA LEU A 199 13.54 3.23 -8.02
C LEU A 199 12.50 4.14 -8.69
N VAL A 200 11.22 3.79 -8.58
CA VAL A 200 10.05 4.45 -9.22
C VAL A 200 9.87 4.16 -10.71
N LYS A 201 10.86 3.64 -11.43
CA LYS A 201 10.74 3.33 -12.86
C LYS A 201 9.74 2.19 -13.11
N TYR A 202 10.07 1.00 -12.63
CA TYR A 202 9.25 -0.20 -12.86
C TYR A 202 7.93 -0.13 -12.13
N GLU A 203 7.91 0.52 -10.97
CA GLU A 203 6.71 0.82 -10.22
C GLU A 203 5.75 1.68 -11.05
N THR A 204 6.25 2.71 -11.74
CA THR A 204 5.43 3.61 -12.57
C THR A 204 4.92 2.87 -13.80
N GLU A 205 5.78 2.13 -14.49
CA GLU A 205 5.40 1.29 -15.62
C GLU A 205 4.28 0.30 -15.25
N ASP A 206 4.40 -0.36 -14.10
CA ASP A 206 3.42 -1.34 -13.62
C ASP A 206 2.07 -0.68 -13.32
N GLN A 207 2.05 0.52 -12.73
CA GLN A 207 0.79 1.22 -12.45
C GLN A 207 0.12 1.73 -13.73
N ILE A 208 0.88 2.24 -14.70
CA ILE A 208 0.34 2.65 -16.01
C ILE A 208 -0.25 1.43 -16.74
N ALA A 209 0.47 0.31 -16.77
CA ALA A 209 -0.01 -0.91 -17.40
C ALA A 209 -1.23 -1.48 -16.67
N ALA A 210 -1.24 -1.44 -15.33
CA ALA A 210 -2.37 -1.88 -14.52
C ALA A 210 -3.62 -1.03 -14.79
N ALA A 211 -3.48 0.30 -14.84
CA ALA A 211 -4.57 1.20 -15.21
C ALA A 211 -5.16 0.83 -16.57
N LYS A 212 -4.32 0.72 -17.61
CA LYS A 212 -4.75 0.33 -18.97
C LYS A 212 -5.51 -1.00 -19.00
N LEU A 213 -5.00 -2.02 -18.29
CA LEU A 213 -5.65 -3.34 -18.23
C LEU A 213 -6.97 -3.32 -17.45
N LEU A 214 -7.06 -2.51 -16.39
CA LEU A 214 -8.30 -2.35 -15.65
C LEU A 214 -9.34 -1.59 -16.48
N SER A 215 -8.92 -0.54 -17.21
CA SER A 215 -9.81 0.25 -18.08
C SER A 215 -10.40 -0.54 -19.25
N GLN A 216 -9.81 -1.68 -19.64
CA GLN A 216 -10.40 -2.60 -20.63
C GLN A 216 -11.66 -3.34 -20.14
N ARG A 217 -11.96 -3.28 -18.84
CA ARG A 217 -13.16 -3.93 -18.28
C ARG A 217 -14.37 -3.10 -18.67
N SER A 218 -15.42 -3.77 -19.15
CA SER A 218 -16.65 -3.12 -19.68
C SER A 218 -17.35 -2.16 -18.72
N TYR A 219 -17.05 -2.26 -17.42
CA TYR A 219 -17.64 -1.44 -16.36
C TYR A 219 -16.70 -0.35 -15.84
N ILE A 220 -15.50 -0.20 -16.39
CA ILE A 220 -14.62 0.94 -16.06
C ILE A 220 -14.69 1.94 -17.20
N ASP A 221 -14.85 3.20 -16.85
CA ASP A 221 -14.80 4.32 -17.76
C ASP A 221 -13.33 4.71 -17.98
N GLU A 222 -12.78 4.43 -19.17
CA GLU A 222 -11.35 4.64 -19.45
C GLU A 222 -10.95 6.12 -19.35
N ASP A 223 -11.85 7.02 -19.73
CA ASP A 223 -11.69 8.48 -19.68
C ASP A 223 -11.86 9.05 -18.24
N ARG A 224 -12.06 8.19 -17.24
CA ARG A 224 -12.18 8.59 -15.82
C ARG A 224 -11.33 7.69 -14.94
N THR A 225 -10.04 7.66 -15.23
CA THR A 225 -9.03 6.95 -14.45
C THR A 225 -8.15 7.92 -13.66
N GLY A 226 -8.18 7.81 -12.34
CA GLY A 226 -7.38 8.62 -11.42
C GLY A 226 -6.47 7.80 -10.53
N ILE A 227 -5.45 8.44 -9.95
CA ILE A 227 -4.52 7.81 -9.00
C ILE A 227 -4.20 8.71 -7.82
N TRP A 228 -4.07 8.14 -6.63
CA TRP A 228 -3.62 8.91 -5.47
C TRP A 228 -2.69 8.12 -4.54
N GLY A 229 -1.86 8.86 -3.82
CA GLY A 229 -0.93 8.29 -2.85
C GLY A 229 -0.28 9.33 -1.94
N TRP A 230 0.39 8.82 -0.90
CA TRP A 230 1.09 9.62 0.11
C TRP A 230 2.55 9.21 0.19
N SER A 231 3.47 10.15 0.39
CA SER A 231 4.90 9.90 0.53
C SER A 231 5.45 9.28 -0.76
N PHE A 232 6.05 8.09 -0.72
CA PHE A 232 6.39 7.33 -1.93
C PHE A 232 5.17 7.18 -2.87
N GLY A 233 3.97 6.96 -2.32
CA GLY A 233 2.74 6.94 -3.11
C GLY A 233 2.44 8.27 -3.81
N GLY A 234 2.80 9.41 -3.21
CA GLY A 234 2.69 10.71 -3.87
C GLY A 234 3.70 10.87 -5.02
N HIS A 235 4.92 10.33 -4.84
CA HIS A 235 5.92 10.24 -5.90
C HIS A 235 5.41 9.38 -7.06
N MET A 236 4.75 8.26 -6.76
CA MET A 236 4.07 7.43 -7.75
C MET A 236 2.96 8.17 -8.47
N SER A 237 2.03 8.82 -7.76
CA SER A 237 0.93 9.57 -8.38
C SER A 237 1.43 10.70 -9.26
N THR A 238 2.54 11.34 -8.88
CA THR A 238 3.16 12.41 -9.68
C THR A 238 3.83 11.85 -10.93
N ASN A 239 4.58 10.75 -10.84
CA ASN A 239 5.15 10.11 -12.03
C ASN A 239 4.06 9.51 -12.94
N ALA A 240 2.99 8.96 -12.38
CA ALA A 240 1.87 8.40 -13.13
C ALA A 240 1.15 9.46 -13.97
N ILE A 241 0.84 10.64 -13.42
CA ILE A 241 0.15 11.71 -14.18
C ILE A 241 1.03 12.38 -15.23
N LEU A 242 2.37 12.31 -15.07
CA LEU A 242 3.32 12.86 -16.04
C LEU A 242 3.67 11.83 -17.12
N LYS A 243 4.18 10.66 -16.75
CA LYS A 243 4.65 9.64 -17.69
C LYS A 243 3.52 8.76 -18.24
N GLY A 244 2.40 8.67 -17.53
CA GLY A 244 1.15 8.04 -17.96
C GLY A 244 0.07 9.06 -18.30
N ASN A 245 0.45 10.21 -18.85
CA ASN A 245 -0.43 11.35 -19.13
C ASN A 245 -1.53 11.09 -20.18
N ASP A 246 -1.50 9.96 -20.87
CA ASP A 246 -2.56 9.46 -21.76
C ASP A 246 -3.38 8.33 -21.11
N THR A 247 -3.27 8.16 -19.79
CA THR A 247 -3.90 7.05 -19.04
C THR A 247 -4.53 7.53 -17.74
N PHE A 248 -3.94 8.53 -17.10
CA PHE A 248 -4.49 9.12 -15.88
C PHE A 248 -5.02 10.52 -16.17
N GLU A 249 -6.29 10.75 -15.86
CA GLU A 249 -6.93 12.06 -15.95
C GLU A 249 -6.76 12.89 -14.69
N VAL A 250 -6.63 12.21 -13.54
CA VAL A 250 -6.53 12.87 -12.23
C VAL A 250 -5.42 12.23 -11.40
N ALA A 251 -4.60 13.05 -10.75
CA ALA A 251 -3.71 12.58 -9.70
C ALA A 251 -3.70 13.47 -8.47
N ILE A 252 -3.67 12.81 -7.29
CA ILE A 252 -3.45 13.48 -6.00
C ILE A 252 -2.15 12.95 -5.40
N ALA A 253 -1.19 13.85 -5.20
CA ALA A 253 0.08 13.55 -4.55
C ALA A 253 0.17 14.23 -3.19
N VAL A 254 0.16 13.45 -2.11
CA VAL A 254 0.33 13.97 -0.74
C VAL A 254 1.76 13.72 -0.26
N ALA A 255 2.43 14.79 0.18
CA ALA A 255 3.82 14.80 0.61
C ALA A 255 4.78 14.01 -0.32
N PRO A 256 4.78 14.25 -1.64
CA PRO A 256 5.58 13.47 -2.56
C PRO A 256 7.08 13.78 -2.41
N VAL A 257 7.91 12.74 -2.54
CA VAL A 257 9.28 12.94 -3.01
C VAL A 257 9.20 13.37 -4.48
N THR A 258 9.99 14.37 -4.86
CA THR A 258 10.10 14.84 -6.25
C THR A 258 11.54 14.79 -6.74
N SER A 259 12.50 14.66 -5.83
CA SER A 259 13.86 14.23 -6.14
C SER A 259 14.43 13.36 -5.04
N TRP A 260 15.08 12.27 -5.44
CA TRP A 260 15.89 11.46 -4.52
C TRP A 260 17.08 12.23 -3.94
N ARG A 261 17.50 13.34 -4.56
CA ARG A 261 18.55 14.24 -4.04
C ARG A 261 18.12 15.05 -2.81
N PHE A 262 16.81 15.12 -2.54
CA PHE A 262 16.25 15.85 -1.39
C PHE A 262 15.88 14.94 -0.22
N TYR A 263 16.15 13.65 -0.32
CA TYR A 263 15.79 12.65 0.69
C TYR A 263 17.05 12.12 1.41
N ASP A 264 16.85 11.43 2.53
CA ASP A 264 17.97 11.02 3.39
C ASP A 264 18.87 9.95 2.73
N THR A 265 20.13 9.92 3.15
CA THR A 265 21.13 9.00 2.59
C THR A 265 20.84 7.54 2.92
N ILE A 266 20.33 7.24 4.12
CA ILE A 266 20.10 5.85 4.59
C ILE A 266 19.07 5.15 3.71
N TYR A 267 17.97 5.82 3.41
CA TYR A 267 16.96 5.30 2.51
C TYR A 267 17.45 5.31 1.07
N THR A 268 17.93 6.46 0.59
CA THR A 268 18.15 6.66 -0.84
C THR A 268 19.31 5.81 -1.36
N GLU A 269 20.47 5.85 -0.69
CA GLU A 269 21.66 5.10 -1.14
C GLU A 269 21.47 3.59 -1.02
N ARG A 270 20.61 3.12 -0.10
CA ARG A 270 20.24 1.71 -0.01
C ARG A 270 19.60 1.18 -1.29
N PHE A 271 18.83 2.02 -2.01
CA PHE A 271 18.10 1.59 -3.21
C PHE A 271 18.73 2.09 -4.51
N LEU A 272 19.44 3.22 -4.48
CA LEU A 272 20.01 3.86 -5.67
C LEU A 272 21.53 3.93 -5.71
N ARG A 273 22.25 3.57 -4.64
CA ARG A 273 23.68 3.93 -4.42
C ARG A 273 23.87 5.45 -4.36
N THR A 274 25.11 5.92 -4.36
CA THR A 274 25.41 7.36 -4.35
C THR A 274 25.05 8.02 -5.68
N PRO A 275 24.82 9.35 -5.71
CA PRO A 275 24.59 10.06 -6.97
C PRO A 275 25.74 9.97 -7.98
N ASP A 276 26.98 9.75 -7.54
CA ASP A 276 28.13 9.58 -8.42
C ASP A 276 28.15 8.18 -9.06
N GLU A 277 27.67 7.17 -8.35
CA GLU A 277 27.60 5.79 -8.84
C GLU A 277 26.38 5.52 -9.73
N ASN A 278 25.30 6.30 -9.57
CA ASN A 278 24.04 6.12 -10.29
C ASN A 278 23.32 7.46 -10.60
N PRO A 279 23.95 8.39 -11.33
CA PRO A 279 23.38 9.72 -11.56
C PRO A 279 22.01 9.66 -12.25
N GLU A 280 21.87 8.81 -13.26
CA GLU A 280 20.61 8.63 -13.99
C GLU A 280 19.47 8.11 -13.11
N GLY A 281 19.76 7.24 -12.13
CA GLY A 281 18.74 6.74 -11.19
C GLY A 281 18.18 7.83 -10.26
N TYR A 282 18.93 8.91 -10.04
CA TYR A 282 18.43 10.08 -9.30
C TYR A 282 17.62 11.02 -10.20
N ASP A 283 17.98 11.15 -11.47
CA ASP A 283 17.46 12.21 -12.34
C ASP A 283 16.26 11.75 -13.20
N ASN A 284 16.27 10.51 -13.71
CA ASN A 284 15.25 10.01 -14.64
C ASN A 284 13.85 9.87 -14.02
N GLU A 285 13.77 9.59 -12.71
CA GLU A 285 12.51 9.41 -11.99
C GLU A 285 12.19 10.58 -11.04
N SER A 286 12.91 11.71 -11.19
CA SER A 286 12.60 12.97 -10.52
C SER A 286 11.53 13.74 -11.33
N PRO A 287 10.25 13.75 -10.92
CA PRO A 287 9.16 14.30 -11.75
C PRO A 287 9.28 15.79 -12.07
N PHE A 288 9.97 16.58 -11.26
CA PHE A 288 10.15 18.02 -11.55
C PHE A 288 11.03 18.29 -12.78
N ASN A 289 11.69 17.26 -13.33
CA ASN A 289 12.43 17.34 -14.59
C ASN A 289 11.53 17.24 -15.83
N TYR A 290 10.26 16.84 -15.68
CA TYR A 290 9.33 16.61 -16.79
C TYR A 290 7.97 17.33 -16.63
N PRO A 291 7.93 18.59 -16.15
CA PRO A 291 6.67 19.30 -15.90
C PRO A 291 5.81 19.45 -17.18
N GLU A 292 6.44 19.54 -18.34
CA GLU A 292 5.79 19.66 -19.65
C GLU A 292 4.88 18.49 -20.00
N LEU A 293 5.10 17.32 -19.38
CA LEU A 293 4.28 16.14 -19.59
C LEU A 293 2.91 16.21 -18.90
N LEU A 294 2.66 17.18 -18.01
CA LEU A 294 1.35 17.29 -17.36
C LEU A 294 0.25 17.61 -18.39
N LYS A 295 -0.74 16.71 -18.49
CA LYS A 295 -1.97 16.89 -19.29
C LYS A 295 -3.22 16.88 -18.42
N GLY A 296 -3.33 15.91 -17.49
CA GLY A 296 -4.47 15.77 -16.59
C GLY A 296 -4.48 16.74 -15.41
N LYS A 297 -5.44 16.55 -14.50
CA LYS A 297 -5.66 17.37 -13.31
C LYS A 297 -4.78 16.89 -12.16
N TYR A 298 -3.94 17.77 -11.63
CA TYR A 298 -3.00 17.44 -10.58
C TYR A 298 -3.26 18.25 -9.30
N LEU A 299 -3.42 17.55 -8.17
CA LEU A 299 -3.47 18.14 -6.84
C LEU A 299 -2.24 17.73 -6.03
N LEU A 300 -1.43 18.73 -5.66
CA LEU A 300 -0.26 18.57 -4.82
C LEU A 300 -0.53 19.03 -3.38
N VAL A 301 -0.38 18.14 -2.41
CA VAL A 301 -0.59 18.47 -1.00
C VAL A 301 0.70 18.28 -0.20
N HIS A 302 1.01 19.18 0.74
CA HIS A 302 2.13 19.00 1.66
C HIS A 302 1.90 19.66 3.03
N GLY A 303 2.54 19.15 4.08
CA GLY A 303 2.73 19.88 5.34
C GLY A 303 3.95 20.80 5.27
N SER A 304 3.86 22.05 5.74
CA SER A 304 5.02 22.97 5.67
C SER A 304 6.11 22.64 6.69
N GLY A 305 5.77 21.89 7.75
CA GLY A 305 6.68 21.44 8.80
C GLY A 305 7.08 19.97 8.63
N ASP A 306 7.05 19.43 7.41
CA ASP A 306 7.46 18.06 7.13
C ASP A 306 8.98 17.91 7.30
N ASP A 307 9.35 17.14 8.30
CA ASP A 307 10.70 16.83 8.73
C ASP A 307 11.25 15.53 8.13
N ASN A 308 10.43 14.80 7.35
CA ASN A 308 10.81 13.56 6.69
C ASN A 308 10.93 13.76 5.17
N VAL A 309 9.83 14.11 4.50
CA VAL A 309 9.87 14.55 3.10
C VAL A 309 9.81 16.07 3.15
N HIS A 310 10.96 16.75 3.13
CA HIS A 310 10.94 18.20 3.25
C HIS A 310 10.07 18.85 2.16
N VAL A 311 9.30 19.87 2.56
CA VAL A 311 8.39 20.62 1.69
C VAL A 311 9.08 21.21 0.45
N GLN A 312 10.42 21.33 0.48
CA GLN A 312 11.27 21.59 -0.68
C GLN A 312 10.88 20.74 -1.91
N ASN A 313 10.54 19.47 -1.72
CA ASN A 313 10.09 18.59 -2.80
C ASN A 313 8.87 19.17 -3.53
N SER A 314 7.83 19.56 -2.80
CA SER A 314 6.66 20.21 -3.40
C SER A 314 7.00 21.56 -4.02
N MET A 315 7.79 22.39 -3.34
CA MET A 315 8.13 23.73 -3.83
C MET A 315 8.91 23.67 -5.15
N ARG A 316 9.80 22.69 -5.32
CA ARG A 316 10.55 22.48 -6.57
C ARG A 316 9.63 22.00 -7.72
N MET A 317 8.67 21.13 -7.44
CA MET A 317 7.69 20.69 -8.44
C MET A 317 6.75 21.83 -8.86
N ILE A 318 6.30 22.64 -7.90
CA ILE A 318 5.46 23.82 -8.14
C ILE A 318 6.17 24.81 -9.06
N ASP A 319 7.42 25.16 -8.75
CA ASP A 319 8.21 26.06 -9.60
C ASP A 319 8.38 25.49 -11.01
N ALA A 320 8.71 24.19 -11.15
CA ALA A 320 8.84 23.53 -12.44
C ALA A 320 7.55 23.59 -13.28
N LEU A 321 6.38 23.35 -12.66
CA LEU A 321 5.08 23.46 -13.34
C LEU A 321 4.75 24.90 -13.75
N ILE A 322 5.09 25.89 -12.91
CA ILE A 322 4.94 27.31 -13.23
C ILE A 322 5.80 27.68 -14.43
N GLN A 323 7.09 27.31 -14.44
CA GLN A 323 8.00 27.59 -15.57
C GLN A 323 7.54 26.91 -16.87
N ALA A 324 6.88 25.76 -16.78
CA ALA A 324 6.29 25.06 -17.92
C ALA A 324 4.89 25.57 -18.31
N ASN A 325 4.36 26.59 -17.63
CA ASN A 325 3.01 27.14 -17.81
C ASN A 325 1.92 26.05 -17.75
N LYS A 326 2.01 25.17 -16.74
CA LYS A 326 1.06 24.08 -16.53
C LYS A 326 0.10 24.38 -15.39
N PRO A 327 -1.22 24.15 -15.55
CA PRO A 327 -2.18 24.33 -14.47
C PRO A 327 -2.11 23.16 -13.48
N PHE A 328 -2.20 23.49 -12.19
CA PHE A 328 -2.31 22.51 -11.10
C PHE A 328 -3.02 23.15 -9.90
N GLU A 329 -3.52 22.31 -9.01
CA GLU A 329 -3.95 22.72 -7.68
C GLU A 329 -2.91 22.31 -6.64
N TRP A 330 -2.83 23.08 -5.56
CA TRP A 330 -2.00 22.71 -4.42
C TRP A 330 -2.63 23.13 -3.09
N ALA A 331 -2.21 22.46 -2.01
CA ALA A 331 -2.54 22.85 -0.65
C ALA A 331 -1.35 22.60 0.27
N ILE A 332 -0.95 23.65 0.99
CA ILE A 332 0.01 23.55 2.08
C ILE A 332 -0.73 23.60 3.41
N TYR A 333 -0.39 22.67 4.30
CA TYR A 333 -0.89 22.63 5.67
C TYR A 333 0.17 23.19 6.62
N PRO A 334 -0.04 24.41 7.15
CA PRO A 334 0.96 25.09 7.98
C PRO A 334 1.29 24.31 9.24
N ASP A 335 2.59 24.24 9.56
CA ASP A 335 3.18 23.62 10.75
C ASP A 335 2.81 22.14 10.94
N ARG A 336 2.40 21.47 9.85
CA ARG A 336 2.12 20.04 9.86
C ARG A 336 3.30 19.25 9.35
N ASN A 337 3.62 18.17 10.06
CA ASN A 337 4.62 17.19 9.66
C ASN A 337 4.06 16.22 8.61
N HIS A 338 4.83 15.17 8.32
CA HIS A 338 4.52 14.14 7.33
C HIS A 338 3.15 13.47 7.49
N GLY A 339 2.59 13.47 8.71
CA GLY A 339 1.30 12.86 9.00
C GLY A 339 0.09 13.77 8.76
N ILE A 340 0.27 15.08 8.57
CA ILE A 340 -0.80 16.08 8.32
C ILE A 340 -2.02 15.86 9.24
N TYR A 341 -1.78 15.84 10.55
CA TYR A 341 -2.81 15.65 11.58
C TYR A 341 -2.92 16.86 12.53
N GLY A 342 -3.94 16.84 13.39
CA GLY A 342 -4.17 17.85 14.43
C GLY A 342 -5.40 18.73 14.15
N GLY A 343 -6.27 18.89 15.14
CA GLY A 343 -7.53 19.63 14.99
C GLY A 343 -8.32 19.18 13.75
N ASN A 344 -8.82 20.15 12.97
CA ASN A 344 -9.57 19.91 11.74
C ASN A 344 -8.71 19.59 10.51
N THR A 345 -7.38 19.54 10.64
CA THR A 345 -6.44 19.39 9.51
C THR A 345 -6.75 18.14 8.67
N ARG A 346 -6.93 16.99 9.33
CA ARG A 346 -7.18 15.72 8.63
C ARG A 346 -8.54 15.74 7.93
N LEU A 347 -9.57 16.26 8.59
CA LEU A 347 -10.90 16.40 7.98
C LEU A 347 -10.86 17.33 6.76
N HIS A 348 -10.22 18.50 6.88
CA HIS A 348 -10.05 19.44 5.77
C HIS A 348 -9.31 18.80 4.59
N LEU A 349 -8.24 18.05 4.85
CA LEU A 349 -7.51 17.30 3.83
C LEU A 349 -8.39 16.32 3.06
N TYR A 350 -9.12 15.47 3.76
CA TYR A 350 -9.96 14.48 3.08
C TYR A 350 -11.15 15.13 2.36
N ASN A 351 -11.69 16.23 2.90
CA ASN A 351 -12.69 17.02 2.19
C ASN A 351 -12.12 17.62 0.90
N LYS A 352 -10.93 18.24 0.92
CA LYS A 352 -10.30 18.80 -0.28
C LYS A 352 -10.00 17.73 -1.32
N MET A 353 -9.43 16.60 -0.92
CA MET A 353 -9.18 15.48 -1.85
C MET A 353 -10.49 14.93 -2.44
N THR A 354 -11.55 14.82 -1.63
CA THR A 354 -12.87 14.37 -2.08
C THR A 354 -13.49 15.33 -3.08
N SER A 355 -13.48 16.64 -2.80
CA SER A 355 -13.97 17.65 -3.75
C SER A 355 -13.18 17.62 -5.05
N PHE A 356 -11.86 17.55 -4.98
CA PHE A 356 -11.02 17.46 -6.17
C PHE A 356 -11.33 16.23 -7.03
N ILE A 357 -11.58 15.08 -6.41
CA ILE A 357 -12.03 13.87 -7.12
C ILE A 357 -13.37 14.14 -7.79
N LYS A 358 -14.39 14.61 -7.04
CA LYS A 358 -15.74 14.84 -7.58
C LYS A 358 -15.79 15.83 -8.73
N ASP A 359 -14.94 16.84 -8.70
CA ASP A 359 -14.94 17.91 -9.69
C ASP A 359 -14.20 17.51 -10.98
N ASN A 360 -13.36 16.46 -10.94
CA ASN A 360 -12.43 16.13 -12.03
C ASN A 360 -12.44 14.64 -12.48
N LEU A 361 -13.10 13.74 -11.75
CA LEU A 361 -13.16 12.29 -11.98
C LEU A 361 -14.57 11.74 -11.73
#